data_AF-A0AAX1U1R9-F1
#
_entry.id   AF-A0AAX1U1R9-F1
#
_cell.length_a   1.000
_cell.length_b   1.000
_cell.length_c   1.000
_cell.angle_alpha   90.00
_cell.angle_beta   90.00
_cell.angle_gamma   90.00
#
_symmetry.space_group_name_H-M   'P 1'
#
loop_
_entity.id
_entity.type
_entity.pdbx_description
1 polymer ?
#
loop_
_entity_poly.entity_id
_entity_poly.type
_entity_poly.pdbx_seq_one_letter_code
_entity_poly.pdbx_strand_id
1 'polypeptide(L)' 'MLTPKDVLYLEDLLDQTLVLNKRITNDITMLSTEEVVTCFEDVNKNLKEHYQTLLQILEKEVKNS' A
#
# COMPACT_ATOMS: atom_id res chain seq x y z
N MET A 1 2.36 -11.78 -18.27
CA MET A 1 3.71 -12.25 -17.89
C MET A 1 4.47 -11.10 -17.26
N LEU A 2 4.41 -11.02 -15.94
CA LEU A 2 5.26 -10.12 -15.16
C LEU A 2 6.72 -10.60 -15.25
N THR A 3 7.63 -9.67 -15.46
CA THR A 3 9.07 -9.97 -15.41
C THR A 3 9.57 -9.94 -13.96
N PRO A 4 10.73 -10.55 -13.67
CA PRO A 4 11.34 -10.44 -12.35
C PRO A 4 11.58 -8.99 -11.89
N LYS A 5 11.84 -8.07 -12.84
CA LYS A 5 11.99 -6.64 -12.55
C LYS A 5 10.66 -6.00 -12.11
N ASP A 6 9.56 -6.41 -12.74
CA ASP A 6 8.24 -5.90 -12.37
C ASP A 6 7.88 -6.33 -10.94
N VAL A 7 8.19 -7.58 -10.57
CA VAL A 7 7.95 -8.09 -9.21
C VAL A 7 8.78 -7.33 -8.16
N LEU A 8 10.08 -7.11 -8.43
CA LEU A 8 10.95 -6.35 -7.52
C LEU A 8 10.52 -4.88 -7.38
N TYR A 9 10.08 -4.26 -8.47
CA TYR A 9 9.56 -2.90 -8.44
C TYR A 9 8.27 -2.79 -7.61
N LEU A 10 7.40 -3.79 -7.74
CA LEU A 10 6.16 -3.86 -6.96
C LEU A 10 6.44 -4.08 -5.47
N GLU A 11 7.41 -4.93 -5.13
CA GLU A 11 7.87 -5.12 -3.75
C GLU A 11 8.41 -3.82 -3.14
N ASP A 12 9.28 -3.10 -3.87
CA ASP A 12 9.86 -1.83 -3.42
C ASP A 12 8.78 -0.75 -3.19
N LEU A 13 7.80 -0.64 -4.11
CA LEU A 13 6.67 0.28 -3.93
C LEU A 13 5.86 -0.02 -2.67
N LEU A 14 5.65 -1.31 -2.35
CA LEU A 14 4.92 -1.72 -1.16
C LEU A 14 5.69 -1.38 0.12
N ASP A 15 6.99 -1.61 0.15
CA ASP A 15 7.85 -1.28 1.28
C ASP A 15 7.90 0.22 1.55
N GLN A 16 8.08 1.04 0.50
CA GLN A 16 8.06 2.50 0.62
C GLN A 16 6.72 3.00 1.14
N THR A 17 5.62 2.44 0.64
CA THR A 17 4.26 2.76 1.07
C THR A 17 4.04 2.41 2.54
N LEU A 18 4.53 1.25 3.00
CA LEU A 18 4.43 0.82 4.39
C LEU A 18 5.22 1.75 5.33
N VAL A 19 6.44 2.14 4.93
CA VAL A 19 7.27 3.08 5.68
C VAL A 19 6.60 4.46 5.80
N LEU A 20 6.04 4.96 4.69
CA LEU A 20 5.30 6.22 4.68
C LEU A 20 4.08 6.16 5.60
N ASN A 21 3.30 5.07 5.54
CA ASN A 21 2.12 4.88 6.37
C ASN A 21 2.47 4.87 7.88
N LYS A 22 3.54 4.17 8.26
CA LYS A 22 4.05 4.19 9.65
C LYS A 22 4.41 5.60 10.12
N ARG A 23 5.06 6.40 9.27
CA ARG A 23 5.38 7.80 9.59
C ARG A 23 4.12 8.63 9.80
N ILE A 24 3.17 8.56 8.86
CA ILE A 24 1.92 9.32 8.96
C ILE A 24 1.10 8.88 10.18
N THR A 25 1.06 7.59 10.50
CA THR A 25 0.40 7.08 11.71
C THR A 25 0.97 7.73 12.97
N ASN A 26 2.31 7.79 13.08
CA ASN A 26 2.97 8.45 14.20
C ASN A 26 2.64 9.95 14.24
N ASP A 27 2.70 10.64 13.11
CA ASP A 27 2.45 12.08 13.04
C ASP A 27 0.98 12.42 13.38
N ILE A 28 0.03 11.55 13.03
CA ILE A 28 -1.39 11.71 13.34
C ILE A 28 -1.71 11.58 14.82
N THR A 29 -0.98 10.74 15.56
CA THR A 29 -1.12 10.73 17.02
C THR A 29 -0.78 12.10 17.64
N MET A 30 0.00 12.92 16.93
CA MET A 30 0.37 14.28 17.34
C MET A 30 -0.56 15.37 16.77
N LEU A 31 -1.27 15.09 15.66
CA LEU A 31 -2.18 16.02 14.97
C LEU A 31 -3.65 15.62 15.20
N SER A 32 -4.26 16.16 16.25
CA SER A 32 -5.61 15.78 16.72
C SER A 32 -6.77 16.52 16.05
N THR A 33 -6.73 16.71 14.73
CA THR A 33 -7.87 17.29 13.98
C THR A 33 -8.65 16.19 13.26
N GLU A 34 -9.98 16.22 13.42
CA GLU A 34 -10.90 15.22 12.86
C GLU A 34 -10.79 15.05 11.34
N GLU A 35 -10.54 16.15 10.61
CA GLU A 35 -10.30 16.14 9.16
C GLU A 35 -9.05 15.34 8.77
N VAL A 36 -7.98 15.45 9.57
CA VAL A 36 -6.71 14.75 9.30
C VAL A 36 -6.87 13.26 9.56
N VAL A 37 -7.57 12.88 10.63
CA VAL A 37 -7.88 11.48 10.94
C VAL A 37 -8.73 10.86 9.83
N THR A 38 -9.78 11.55 9.39
CA THR A 38 -10.67 11.06 8.32
C THR A 38 -9.92 10.88 7.00
N CYS A 39 -9.11 11.86 6.61
CA CYS A 39 -8.27 11.77 5.41
C CYS A 39 -7.30 10.58 5.48
N PHE A 40 -6.73 10.33 6.65
CA PHE A 40 -5.82 9.20 6.85
C PHE A 40 -6.50 7.85 6.80
N GLU A 41 -7.69 7.73 7.36
CA GLU A 41 -8.50 6.52 7.25
C GLU A 41 -8.84 6.21 5.78
N ASP A 42 -9.19 7.23 4.99
CA ASP A 42 -9.44 7.10 3.55
C ASP A 42 -8.18 6.69 2.77
N VAL A 43 -7.04 7.30 3.06
CA VAL A 43 -5.74 6.91 2.46
C VAL A 43 -5.41 5.45 2.80
N ASN A 44 -5.59 5.04 4.06
CA ASN A 44 -5.35 3.66 4.48
C ASN A 44 -6.25 2.66 3.80
N LYS A 45 -7.54 3.00 3.65
CA LYS A 45 -8.50 2.16 2.95
C LYS A 45 -8.10 1.97 1.49
N ASN A 46 -7.76 3.05 0.80
CA ASN A 46 -7.29 2.99 -0.59
C ASN A 46 -6.01 2.16 -0.70
N LEU A 47 -5.02 2.37 0.19
CA LEU A 47 -3.78 1.60 0.19
C LEU A 47 -4.03 0.10 0.34
N LYS A 48 -4.95 -0.29 1.24
CA LYS A 48 -5.34 -1.69 1.42
C LYS A 48 -5.98 -2.29 0.17
N GLU A 49 -6.87 -1.57 -0.51
CA GLU A 49 -7.51 -2.02 -1.75
C GLU A 49 -6.50 -2.21 -2.89
N HIS A 50 -5.55 -1.28 -3.03
CA HIS A 50 -4.48 -1.38 -4.02
C HIS A 50 -3.54 -2.57 -3.72
N TYR A 51 -3.19 -2.79 -2.46
CA TYR A 51 -2.40 -3.95 -2.03
C TYR A 51 -3.10 -5.28 -2.37
N GLN A 52 -4.39 -5.39 -2.06
CA GLN A 52 -5.17 -6.59 -2.37
C GLN A 52 -5.27 -6.83 -3.88
N THR A 53 -5.46 -5.78 -4.67
CA THR A 53 -5.49 -5.86 -6.13
C THR A 53 -4.15 -6.37 -6.67
N LEU A 54 -3.04 -5.84 -6.13
CA LEU A 54 -1.71 -6.25 -6.52
C LEU A 54 -1.43 -7.73 -6.22
N LEU A 55 -1.81 -8.20 -5.03
CA LEU A 55 -1.72 -9.62 -4.67
C LEU A 55 -2.51 -10.50 -5.63
N GLN A 56 -3.74 -10.11 -5.99
CA GLN A 56 -4.55 -10.87 -6.94
C GLN A 56 -3.91 -10.95 -8.33
N ILE A 57 -3.26 -9.87 -8.79
CA ILE A 57 -2.54 -9.85 -10.07
C ILE A 57 -1.35 -10.81 -10.01
N LEU A 58 -0.55 -10.76 -8.94
CA LEU A 58 0.58 -11.67 -8.74
C LEU A 58 0.14 -13.13 -8.68
N GLU A 59 -0.92 -13.44 -7.91
CA GLU A 59 -1.47 -14.80 -7.83
C GLU A 59 -1.99 -15.33 -9.17
N LYS A 60 -2.64 -14.47 -9.97
CA LYS A 60 -3.11 -14.83 -11.32
C LYS A 60 -1.95 -15.13 -12.26
N GLU A 61 -0.88 -14.33 -12.19
CA GLU A 61 0.32 -14.56 -13.01
C GLU A 61 1.05 -15.85 -12.62
N VAL A 62 1.09 -16.21 -11.32
CA VAL A 62 1.62 -17.50 -10.86
C VAL A 62 0.76 -18.68 -11.31
N LYS A 63 -0.58 -18.55 -11.26
CA LYS A 63 -1.50 -19.63 -11.70
C LYS A 63 -1.54 -19.82 -13.23
N ASN A 64 -1.19 -18.79 -13.99
CA ASN A 64 -1.19 -18.79 -15.46
C ASN A 64 0.22 -18.98 -16.06
N SER A 65 1.26 -19.14 -15.23
CA SER A 65 2.63 -19.51 -15.64
C SER A 65 2.89 -21.00 -15.45
#